data_AF-A0A819ZWL1-F1
#
_entry.id   AF-A0A819ZWL1-F1
#
_cell.length_a   1.000
_cell.length_b   1.000
_cell.length_c   1.000
_cell.angle_alpha   90.00
_cell.angle_beta   90.00
_cell.angle_gamma   90.00
#
_symmetry.space_group_name_H-M   'P 1'
#
loop_
_entity.id
_entity.type
_entity.pdbx_description
1 polymer ?
#
loop_
_entity_poly.entity_id
_entity_poly.type
_entity_poly.pdbx_seq_one_letter_code
_entity_poly.pdbx_strand_id
1 'polypeptide(L)'
;RWDNEFYRLVDLGETAKQVGEESMDTSNRYFIGKDYVNVYEGQIDNVERFGEDFIDRKMVARTPWHDEALVVFGEVARDAARHFIQRWNIHKTEKFANDSPYSFILPKTYDDKEELTVNNWEEFLEGHPCQINAQCVRSIGPWSASTRTTETSILNAYIQLIDGAEHFIFIENEFFVTVANDSFIQNPVSETLYQRIVRAHRLGEKFRIYIVLPLLPGSDNVNIVQASLYFIMRSIAKGDNSLFKRLETAGIQPNDYISFFGLRQYDILMGVLVTETIFVHSKLMIVDDRMAICGSANINDRSLLEVAHKNTLIYEETFGVLPTNCVRRFDQMYNYTDKPKVKDTDPHQAHEKLKNIQGLVVDYPIYFLDEENYLPSLRTREGISY
;
A
#
# COMPACT_ATOMS: atom_id res chain seq x y z
N ARG A 1 -1.29 14.15 10.14
CA ARG A 1 -2.09 13.58 9.02
C ARG A 1 -3.26 14.47 8.70
N TRP A 2 -3.89 15.06 9.73
CA TRP A 2 -4.91 16.08 9.54
C TRP A 2 -4.41 17.17 8.58
N ASP A 3 -5.26 17.65 7.70
CA ASP A 3 -5.06 18.80 6.84
C ASP A 3 -6.42 19.26 6.29
N ASN A 4 -6.44 20.34 5.54
CA ASN A 4 -7.63 20.82 4.85
C ASN A 4 -7.26 21.43 3.48
N GLU A 5 -8.25 21.95 2.76
CA GLU A 5 -8.11 22.49 1.41
C GLU A 5 -7.13 23.67 1.30
N PHE A 6 -6.74 24.29 2.42
CA PHE A 6 -5.78 25.39 2.44
C PHE A 6 -4.32 24.94 2.41
N TYR A 7 -4.03 23.69 2.79
CA TYR A 7 -2.67 23.11 2.82
C TYR A 7 -1.63 24.04 3.46
N ARG A 8 -1.93 24.52 4.68
CA ARG A 8 -1.10 25.54 5.37
C ARG A 8 0.31 25.02 5.64
N LEU A 9 1.31 25.85 5.31
CA LEU A 9 2.73 25.56 5.56
C LEU A 9 3.18 26.03 6.94
N VAL A 10 2.54 27.06 7.48
CA VAL A 10 2.95 27.75 8.71
C VAL A 10 1.82 27.69 9.75
N ASP A 11 2.17 27.35 10.99
CA ASP A 11 1.24 27.30 12.13
C ASP A 11 1.91 27.82 13.40
N LEU A 12 1.99 29.16 13.51
CA LEU A 12 2.64 29.87 14.62
C LEU A 12 1.67 30.32 15.73
N GLY A 13 0.35 30.20 15.52
CA GLY A 13 -0.69 30.83 16.36
C GLY A 13 -1.05 32.27 15.95
N GLU A 14 -2.13 32.84 16.51
CA GLU A 14 -2.73 34.10 16.03
C GLU A 14 -1.87 35.37 16.29
N THR A 15 -0.98 35.41 17.26
CA THR A 15 -0.21 36.62 17.60
C THR A 15 1.07 36.84 16.78
N ALA A 16 1.52 35.88 15.96
CA ALA A 16 2.70 36.10 15.13
C ALA A 16 2.47 37.06 13.93
N LYS A 17 1.21 37.44 13.67
CA LYS A 17 0.87 38.42 12.61
C LYS A 17 1.01 39.89 13.04
N GLN A 18 1.27 40.18 14.32
CA GLN A 18 1.52 41.55 14.78
C GLN A 18 2.68 41.58 15.81
N VAL A 19 3.83 42.07 15.33
CA VAL A 19 4.88 42.80 16.08
C VAL A 19 5.30 42.22 17.45
N GLY A 20 6.43 41.51 17.48
CA GLY A 20 7.49 41.76 18.47
C GLY A 20 7.27 41.47 19.97
N GLU A 21 6.29 40.66 20.39
CA GLU A 21 6.13 40.28 21.82
C GLU A 21 6.31 38.77 22.07
N GLU A 22 7.04 38.45 23.15
CA GLU A 22 7.58 37.12 23.52
C GLU A 22 6.60 36.16 24.21
N SER A 23 5.29 36.45 24.27
CA SER A 23 4.31 35.50 24.81
C SER A 23 3.49 34.86 23.70
N MET A 24 3.91 33.68 23.25
CA MET A 24 3.13 32.85 22.32
C MET A 24 1.93 32.24 23.05
N ASP A 25 0.74 32.78 22.80
CA ASP A 25 -0.50 32.08 23.11
C ASP A 25 -0.67 30.92 22.11
N THR A 26 -0.62 29.69 22.61
CA THR A 26 -0.77 28.46 21.81
C THR A 26 -2.23 28.09 21.55
N SER A 27 -3.19 28.89 22.04
CA SER A 27 -4.62 28.57 22.06
C SER A 27 -5.24 28.33 20.68
N ASN A 28 -4.62 28.78 19.59
CA ASN A 28 -5.16 28.70 18.23
C ASN A 28 -4.21 28.03 17.19
N ARG A 29 -3.47 26.99 17.59
CA ARG A 29 -2.70 26.15 16.65
C ARG A 29 -3.56 25.02 16.09
N TYR A 30 -3.41 24.75 14.80
CA TYR A 30 -4.05 23.59 14.16
C TYR A 30 -3.28 22.29 14.42
N PHE A 31 -1.96 22.36 14.41
CA PHE A 31 -1.07 21.21 14.54
C PHE A 31 -0.34 21.30 15.87
N ILE A 32 -0.74 20.52 16.87
CA ILE A 32 -0.16 20.61 18.23
C ILE A 32 1.05 19.68 18.35
N GLY A 33 2.18 20.21 18.83
CA GLY A 33 3.38 19.42 19.11
C GLY A 33 3.83 18.57 17.92
N LYS A 34 3.84 17.25 18.14
CA LYS A 34 4.25 16.24 17.15
C LYS A 34 3.35 16.12 15.93
N ASP A 35 2.21 16.82 15.86
CA ASP A 35 1.38 16.88 14.66
C ASP A 35 1.88 17.91 13.63
N TYR A 36 2.76 18.85 14.03
CA TYR A 36 3.48 19.71 13.08
C TYR A 36 4.71 18.98 12.58
N VAL A 37 4.63 18.48 11.35
CA VAL A 37 5.61 17.57 10.75
C VAL A 37 6.04 18.10 9.39
N ASN A 38 7.34 18.03 9.10
CA ASN A 38 7.84 18.02 7.74
C ASN A 38 8.45 16.65 7.47
N VAL A 39 7.96 15.94 6.44
CA VAL A 39 8.32 14.53 6.16
C VAL A 39 9.77 14.34 5.70
N TYR A 40 10.46 15.45 5.42
CA TYR A 40 11.86 15.48 5.01
C TYR A 40 12.79 15.95 6.14
N GLU A 41 12.25 16.42 7.27
CA GLU A 41 13.01 17.01 8.38
C GLU A 41 12.83 16.17 9.65
N GLY A 42 13.65 15.11 9.75
CA GLY A 42 13.72 14.23 10.91
C GLY A 42 12.52 13.31 11.10
N GLN A 43 12.54 12.54 12.18
CA GLN A 43 11.48 11.60 12.54
C GLN A 43 10.85 11.99 13.86
N ILE A 44 9.56 11.69 13.99
CA ILE A 44 8.85 11.83 15.26
C ILE A 44 9.54 10.92 16.28
N ASP A 45 10.09 11.53 17.33
CA ASP A 45 10.67 10.84 18.47
C ASP A 45 9.68 10.83 19.66
N ASN A 46 10.07 10.23 20.77
CA ASN A 46 9.44 10.36 22.10
C ASN A 46 7.91 10.65 22.13
N VAL A 47 7.11 9.74 21.55
CA VAL A 47 5.67 9.95 21.27
C VAL A 47 4.83 10.22 22.53
N GLU A 48 5.31 9.84 23.71
CA GLU A 48 4.67 10.11 25.00
C GLU A 48 4.57 11.63 25.27
N ARG A 49 5.50 12.41 24.73
CA ARG A 49 5.51 13.88 24.83
C ARG A 49 4.82 14.52 23.64
N PHE A 50 3.58 14.11 23.35
CA PHE A 50 2.87 14.49 22.12
C PHE A 50 2.72 16.00 21.90
N GLY A 51 2.63 16.80 22.97
CA GLY A 51 2.49 18.25 22.91
C GLY A 51 3.79 19.01 22.64
N GLU A 52 4.95 18.35 22.66
CA GLU A 52 6.25 18.96 22.39
C GLU A 52 6.58 18.91 20.90
N ASP A 53 6.94 20.07 20.34
CA ASP A 53 7.48 20.19 18.99
C ASP A 53 8.84 19.48 18.90
N PHE A 54 9.08 18.76 17.81
CA PHE A 54 10.38 18.14 17.51
C PHE A 54 11.11 18.85 16.35
N ILE A 55 10.42 19.78 15.67
CA ILE A 55 10.99 20.68 14.65
C ILE A 55 10.67 22.14 15.01
N ASP A 56 11.60 23.04 14.71
CA ASP A 56 11.41 24.47 14.99
C ASP A 56 10.48 25.11 13.96
N ARG A 57 9.24 25.41 14.37
CA ARG A 57 8.19 26.02 13.54
C ARG A 57 8.57 27.38 12.96
N LYS A 58 9.53 28.10 13.57
CA LYS A 58 9.98 29.41 13.07
C LYS A 58 10.96 29.26 11.90
N MET A 59 11.53 28.07 11.72
CA MET A 59 12.57 27.78 10.74
C MET A 59 12.09 26.82 9.65
N VAL A 60 11.21 25.88 9.99
CA VAL A 60 10.78 24.79 9.11
C VAL A 60 9.27 24.89 8.88
N ALA A 61 8.89 25.03 7.61
CA ALA A 61 7.50 24.86 7.17
C ALA A 61 7.10 23.38 7.30
N ARG A 62 5.86 23.09 7.72
CA ARG A 62 5.36 21.72 7.69
C ARG A 62 5.12 21.25 6.25
N THR A 63 5.12 19.94 6.03
CA THR A 63 4.68 19.36 4.75
C THR A 63 3.17 19.12 4.81
N PRO A 64 2.37 19.73 3.93
CA PRO A 64 0.95 19.43 3.83
C PRO A 64 0.69 17.98 3.44
N TRP A 65 -0.42 17.44 3.92
CA TRP A 65 -0.83 16.05 3.74
C TRP A 65 -2.10 16.00 2.90
N HIS A 66 -1.99 15.48 1.68
CA HIS A 66 -3.12 15.29 0.78
C HIS A 66 -3.46 13.79 0.72
N ASP A 67 -4.68 13.44 1.07
CA ASP A 67 -5.13 12.06 1.19
C ASP A 67 -6.64 11.97 1.01
N GLU A 68 -7.11 10.77 0.72
CA GLU A 68 -8.52 10.50 0.42
C GLU A 68 -9.03 9.35 1.26
N ALA A 69 -10.27 9.46 1.75
CA ALA A 69 -10.91 8.43 2.55
C ALA A 69 -12.39 8.29 2.17
N LEU A 70 -12.93 7.09 2.38
CA LEU A 70 -14.35 6.80 2.17
C LEU A 70 -14.99 6.33 3.47
N VAL A 71 -16.23 6.74 3.66
CA VAL A 71 -17.14 6.15 4.63
C VAL A 71 -18.20 5.35 3.88
N VAL A 72 -18.46 4.13 4.32
CA VAL A 72 -19.46 3.23 3.71
C VAL A 72 -20.39 2.69 4.78
N PHE A 73 -21.63 2.43 4.39
CA PHE A 73 -22.70 1.95 5.27
C PHE A 73 -23.30 0.65 4.74
N GLY A 74 -24.01 -0.08 5.59
CA GLY A 74 -24.74 -1.29 5.20
C GLY A 74 -23.85 -2.53 5.05
N GLU A 75 -24.14 -3.36 4.05
CA GLU A 75 -23.53 -4.69 3.87
C GLU A 75 -22.01 -4.61 3.64
N VAL A 76 -21.55 -3.64 2.84
CA VAL A 76 -20.11 -3.45 2.59
C VAL A 76 -19.34 -3.07 3.86
N ALA A 77 -19.96 -2.36 4.80
CA ALA A 77 -19.35 -2.08 6.10
C ALA A 77 -19.22 -3.36 6.93
N ARG A 78 -20.18 -4.31 6.79
CA ARG A 78 -20.08 -5.65 7.41
C ARG A 78 -18.96 -6.48 6.78
N ASP A 79 -18.70 -6.33 5.49
CA ASP A 79 -17.57 -6.99 4.81
C ASP A 79 -16.22 -6.48 5.34
N ALA A 80 -16.08 -5.16 5.52
CA ALA A 80 -14.91 -4.56 6.17
C ALA A 80 -14.76 -5.05 7.63
N ALA A 81 -15.87 -5.13 8.38
CA ALA A 81 -15.86 -5.69 9.73
C ALA A 81 -15.45 -7.16 9.77
N ARG A 82 -15.86 -7.98 8.79
CA ARG A 82 -15.42 -9.38 8.68
C ARG A 82 -13.91 -9.48 8.49
N HIS A 83 -13.31 -8.62 7.67
CA HIS A 83 -11.85 -8.56 7.54
C HIS A 83 -11.16 -8.26 8.88
N PHE A 84 -11.67 -7.28 9.64
CA PHE A 84 -11.15 -6.96 10.98
C PHE A 84 -11.28 -8.15 11.93
N ILE A 85 -12.47 -8.76 12.01
CA ILE A 85 -12.77 -9.89 12.90
C ILE A 85 -11.87 -11.08 12.61
N GLN A 86 -11.67 -11.41 11.33
CA GLN A 86 -10.76 -12.46 10.90
C GLN A 86 -9.37 -12.25 11.49
N ARG A 87 -8.78 -11.06 11.28
CA ARG A 87 -7.43 -10.74 11.75
C ARG A 87 -7.33 -10.67 13.27
N TRP A 88 -8.35 -10.11 13.94
CA TRP A 88 -8.42 -10.03 15.40
C TRP A 88 -8.38 -11.43 16.04
N ASN A 89 -9.26 -12.33 15.57
CA ASN A 89 -9.38 -13.67 16.14
C ASN A 89 -8.12 -14.52 15.91
N ILE A 90 -7.46 -14.35 14.75
CA ILE A 90 -6.17 -14.98 14.47
C ILE A 90 -5.11 -14.47 15.43
N HIS A 91 -4.95 -13.14 15.55
CA HIS A 91 -3.94 -12.56 16.40
C HIS A 91 -4.15 -12.91 17.87
N LYS A 92 -5.41 -12.97 18.32
CA LYS A 92 -5.77 -13.47 19.65
C LYS A 92 -5.22 -14.88 19.86
N THR A 93 -5.43 -15.77 18.89
CA THR A 93 -5.01 -17.18 18.99
C THR A 93 -3.49 -17.34 18.94
N GLU A 94 -2.79 -16.52 18.16
CA GLU A 94 -1.33 -16.60 18.01
C GLU A 94 -0.55 -16.02 19.20
N LYS A 95 -1.08 -14.95 19.83
CA LYS A 95 -0.33 -14.17 20.83
C LYS A 95 -0.80 -14.35 22.26
N PHE A 96 -2.03 -14.81 22.46
CA PHE A 96 -2.64 -14.82 23.78
C PHE A 96 -3.17 -16.20 24.15
N ALA A 97 -2.95 -16.58 25.41
CA ALA A 97 -3.52 -17.80 25.98
C ALA A 97 -5.05 -17.70 26.12
N ASN A 98 -5.71 -18.85 26.33
CA ASN A 98 -7.17 -18.96 26.37
C ASN A 98 -7.82 -18.12 27.50
N ASP A 99 -7.07 -17.83 28.57
CA ASP A 99 -7.49 -17.03 29.73
C ASP A 99 -7.26 -15.51 29.56
N SER A 100 -6.87 -15.08 28.35
CA SER A 100 -6.64 -13.68 28.04
C SER A 100 -7.91 -12.82 28.16
N PRO A 101 -7.78 -11.55 28.62
CA PRO A 101 -8.91 -10.62 28.75
C PRO A 101 -9.54 -10.21 27.41
N TYR A 102 -8.88 -10.49 26.28
CA TYR A 102 -9.39 -10.17 24.95
C TYR A 102 -10.40 -11.22 24.48
N SER A 103 -11.62 -10.82 24.15
CA SER A 103 -12.65 -11.73 23.64
C SER A 103 -12.50 -12.02 22.14
N PHE A 104 -12.97 -13.19 21.69
CA PHE A 104 -13.22 -13.43 20.28
C PHE A 104 -14.39 -12.55 19.81
N ILE A 105 -14.31 -12.04 18.58
CA ILE A 105 -15.36 -11.22 17.97
C ILE A 105 -16.08 -12.07 16.93
N LEU A 106 -17.40 -11.92 16.85
CA LEU A 106 -18.24 -12.62 15.89
C LEU A 106 -18.84 -11.64 14.88
N PRO A 107 -18.95 -12.02 13.59
CA PRO A 107 -19.59 -11.16 12.60
C PRO A 107 -21.10 -11.06 12.87
N LYS A 108 -21.66 -9.86 12.66
CA LYS A 108 -23.12 -9.70 12.60
C LYS A 108 -23.68 -10.41 11.36
N THR A 109 -24.91 -10.90 11.46
CA THR A 109 -25.60 -11.56 10.34
C THR A 109 -25.97 -10.53 9.26
N TYR A 110 -26.22 -11.00 8.04
CA TYR A 110 -26.79 -10.13 7.00
C TYR A 110 -28.30 -9.94 7.18
N ASP A 111 -28.97 -10.89 7.84
CA ASP A 111 -30.42 -10.93 8.06
C ASP A 111 -30.93 -9.91 9.09
N ASP A 112 -30.05 -9.40 9.95
CA ASP A 112 -30.38 -8.33 10.88
C ASP A 112 -30.72 -7.05 10.09
N LYS A 113 -32.02 -6.87 9.83
CA LYS A 113 -32.65 -5.67 9.24
C LYS A 113 -32.83 -4.54 10.24
N GLU A 114 -32.33 -4.68 11.46
CA GLU A 114 -31.89 -3.50 12.20
C GLU A 114 -30.73 -2.91 11.38
N GLU A 115 -31.09 -2.17 10.33
CA GLU A 115 -30.27 -1.10 9.83
C GLU A 115 -29.83 -0.37 11.08
N LEU A 116 -28.52 -0.35 11.32
CA LEU A 116 -27.92 0.73 12.08
C LEU A 116 -28.24 1.98 11.26
N THR A 117 -29.49 2.43 11.37
CA THR A 117 -29.91 3.78 11.08
C THR A 117 -29.10 4.56 12.08
N VAL A 118 -27.91 4.97 11.63
CA VAL A 118 -27.19 6.04 12.28
C VAL A 118 -28.13 7.22 12.06
N ASN A 119 -29.12 7.39 12.95
CA ASN A 119 -30.20 8.37 12.80
C ASN A 119 -29.68 9.81 12.72
N ASN A 120 -28.37 9.99 12.88
CA ASN A 120 -27.65 11.25 12.95
C ASN A 120 -26.42 11.25 12.01
N TRP A 121 -26.36 10.46 10.91
CA TRP A 121 -25.21 10.57 9.99
C TRP A 121 -25.04 12.00 9.46
N GLU A 122 -26.14 12.74 9.33
CA GLU A 122 -26.20 14.18 9.01
C GLU A 122 -25.47 15.06 10.05
N GLU A 123 -25.37 14.63 11.31
CA GLU A 123 -24.62 15.34 12.35
C GLU A 123 -23.11 15.08 12.28
N PHE A 124 -22.68 13.97 11.64
CA PHE A 124 -21.28 13.55 11.58
C PHE A 124 -20.60 13.81 10.24
N LEU A 125 -21.38 14.00 9.16
CA LEU A 125 -20.86 14.16 7.80
C LEU A 125 -21.48 15.41 7.17
N GLU A 126 -20.62 16.37 6.82
CA GLU A 126 -20.99 17.48 5.93
C GLU A 126 -21.13 16.95 4.49
N GLY A 127 -22.14 16.13 4.22
CA GLY A 127 -22.33 15.52 2.91
C GLY A 127 -23.59 14.66 2.81
N HIS A 128 -24.17 14.60 1.61
CA HIS A 128 -25.29 13.71 1.32
C HIS A 128 -24.75 12.37 0.83
N PRO A 129 -24.95 11.26 1.56
CA PRO A 129 -24.54 9.93 1.10
C PRO A 129 -25.28 9.61 -0.20
N CYS A 130 -24.57 9.00 -1.14
CA CYS A 130 -25.15 8.50 -2.38
C CYS A 130 -25.24 6.97 -2.35
N GLN A 131 -26.29 6.43 -2.96
CA GLN A 131 -26.42 4.99 -3.10
C GLN A 131 -25.46 4.50 -4.20
N ILE A 132 -24.59 3.56 -3.84
CA ILE A 132 -23.58 2.99 -4.74
C ILE A 132 -23.61 1.46 -4.68
N ASN A 133 -23.11 0.83 -5.74
CA ASN A 133 -22.70 -0.57 -5.68
C ASN A 133 -21.24 -0.61 -5.23
N ALA A 134 -20.98 -1.17 -4.05
CA ALA A 134 -19.65 -1.22 -3.46
C ALA A 134 -19.20 -2.67 -3.23
N GLN A 135 -17.90 -2.92 -3.40
CA GLN A 135 -17.28 -4.21 -3.12
C GLN A 135 -15.99 -3.98 -2.33
N CYS A 136 -15.86 -4.63 -1.17
CA CYS A 136 -14.58 -4.66 -0.46
C CYS A 136 -13.58 -5.54 -1.21
N VAL A 137 -12.39 -5.01 -1.41
CA VAL A 137 -11.21 -5.71 -1.95
C VAL A 137 -10.05 -5.58 -0.97
N ARG A 138 -9.14 -6.56 -0.95
CA ARG A 138 -8.01 -6.63 -0.02
C ARG A 138 -6.79 -7.33 -0.61
N SER A 139 -5.64 -7.10 0.03
CA SER A 139 -4.40 -7.85 -0.17
C SER A 139 -4.06 -8.56 1.14
N ILE A 140 -4.23 -9.87 1.18
CA ILE A 140 -3.97 -10.71 2.37
C ILE A 140 -3.43 -12.07 1.97
N GLY A 141 -2.96 -12.84 2.95
CA GLY A 141 -2.56 -14.22 2.76
C GLY A 141 -2.15 -14.88 4.06
N PRO A 142 -1.35 -15.97 4.01
CA PRO A 142 -1.11 -16.83 5.16
C PRO A 142 -0.58 -16.11 6.39
N TRP A 143 0.40 -15.20 6.24
CA TRP A 143 0.99 -14.51 7.40
C TRP A 143 0.08 -13.42 7.98
N SER A 144 -0.74 -12.77 7.15
CA SER A 144 -1.49 -11.57 7.54
C SER A 144 -2.90 -11.87 8.04
N ALA A 145 -3.48 -12.98 7.57
CA ALA A 145 -4.86 -13.37 7.84
C ALA A 145 -5.08 -14.89 7.85
N SER A 146 -4.02 -15.70 8.02
CA SER A 146 -4.05 -17.18 8.10
C SER A 146 -4.91 -17.83 7.03
N THR A 147 -4.98 -17.22 5.84
CA THR A 147 -5.75 -17.79 4.75
C THR A 147 -4.96 -18.89 4.07
N ARG A 148 -5.72 -19.81 3.48
CA ARG A 148 -5.21 -20.94 2.70
C ARG A 148 -4.48 -20.53 1.42
N THR A 149 -4.87 -19.40 0.86
CA THR A 149 -4.34 -18.83 -0.38
C THR A 149 -4.18 -17.33 -0.18
N THR A 150 -3.22 -16.74 -0.89
CA THR A 150 -3.10 -15.28 -0.99
C THR A 150 -4.27 -14.73 -1.79
N GLU A 151 -4.86 -13.64 -1.31
CA GLU A 151 -5.88 -12.86 -2.00
C GLU A 151 -5.27 -11.55 -2.48
N THR A 152 -5.39 -11.28 -3.78
CA THR A 152 -4.90 -10.07 -4.46
C THR A 152 -6.04 -9.31 -5.13
N SER A 153 -7.22 -9.28 -4.49
CA SER A 153 -8.44 -8.72 -5.09
C SER A 153 -8.32 -7.23 -5.39
N ILE A 154 -7.48 -6.49 -4.66
CA ILE A 154 -7.11 -5.10 -5.00
C ILE A 154 -6.44 -5.02 -6.37
N LEU A 155 -5.39 -5.81 -6.60
CA LEU A 155 -4.67 -5.82 -7.87
C LEU A 155 -5.60 -6.21 -9.03
N ASN A 156 -6.44 -7.22 -8.83
CA ASN A 156 -7.40 -7.66 -9.83
C ASN A 156 -8.39 -6.53 -10.19
N ALA A 157 -8.88 -5.78 -9.19
CA ALA A 157 -9.74 -4.63 -9.43
C ALA A 157 -9.01 -3.52 -10.20
N TYR A 158 -7.76 -3.20 -9.86
CA TYR A 158 -6.93 -2.25 -10.63
C TYR A 158 -6.83 -2.66 -12.11
N ILE A 159 -6.51 -3.92 -12.38
CA ILE A 159 -6.36 -4.43 -13.76
C ILE A 159 -7.69 -4.33 -14.52
N GLN A 160 -8.78 -4.77 -13.90
CA GLN A 160 -10.11 -4.76 -14.53
C GLN A 160 -10.58 -3.33 -14.85
N LEU A 161 -10.38 -2.39 -13.91
CA LEU A 161 -10.74 -0.99 -14.09
C LEU A 161 -9.93 -0.33 -15.21
N ILE A 162 -8.62 -0.56 -15.27
CA ILE A 162 -7.76 0.01 -16.32
C ILE A 162 -8.10 -0.58 -17.69
N ASP A 163 -8.28 -1.90 -17.78
CA ASP A 163 -8.61 -2.56 -19.05
C ASP A 163 -10.01 -2.17 -19.53
N GLY A 164 -10.96 -1.99 -18.61
CA GLY A 164 -12.34 -1.59 -18.91
C GLY A 164 -12.52 -0.12 -19.27
N ALA A 165 -11.54 0.76 -18.99
CA ALA A 165 -11.69 2.20 -19.18
C ALA A 165 -12.00 2.60 -20.64
N GLU A 166 -12.89 3.56 -20.87
CA GLU A 166 -13.34 4.01 -22.19
C GLU A 166 -12.79 5.39 -22.56
N HIS A 167 -12.69 6.31 -21.60
CA HIS A 167 -12.42 7.73 -21.83
C HIS A 167 -11.23 8.25 -21.04
N PHE A 168 -11.20 8.04 -19.73
CA PHE A 168 -10.08 8.49 -18.93
C PHE A 168 -9.88 7.71 -17.63
N ILE A 169 -8.65 7.81 -17.12
CA ILE A 169 -8.25 7.32 -15.82
C ILE A 169 -7.59 8.47 -15.05
N PHE A 170 -8.02 8.71 -13.83
CA PHE A 170 -7.37 9.62 -12.89
C PHE A 170 -6.83 8.80 -11.71
N ILE A 171 -5.56 8.96 -11.38
CA ILE A 171 -4.90 8.24 -10.28
C ILE A 171 -4.21 9.25 -9.37
N GLU A 172 -4.43 9.10 -8.07
CA GLU A 172 -3.56 9.66 -7.05
C GLU A 172 -2.93 8.53 -6.25
N ASN A 173 -1.60 8.54 -6.16
CA ASN A 173 -0.91 7.51 -5.41
C ASN A 173 0.39 8.03 -4.79
N GLU A 174 0.71 7.54 -3.59
CA GLU A 174 2.00 7.82 -2.95
C GLU A 174 3.18 7.20 -3.74
N PHE A 175 2.96 6.05 -4.38
CA PHE A 175 3.99 5.39 -5.19
C PHE A 175 3.48 4.98 -6.56
N PHE A 176 4.38 5.00 -7.55
CA PHE A 176 4.16 4.42 -8.87
C PHE A 176 5.35 3.55 -9.25
N VAL A 177 5.40 2.35 -8.67
CA VAL A 177 6.47 1.35 -8.85
C VAL A 177 5.89 0.12 -9.55
N THR A 178 5.94 0.15 -10.87
CA THR A 178 5.45 -0.89 -11.77
C THR A 178 6.25 -0.88 -13.06
N VAL A 179 6.87 -1.99 -13.44
CA VAL A 179 7.70 -2.10 -14.65
C VAL A 179 7.35 -3.40 -15.34
N ALA A 180 7.08 -3.33 -16.65
CA ALA A 180 6.77 -4.53 -17.42
C ALA A 180 8.03 -5.36 -17.69
N ASN A 181 7.88 -6.69 -17.71
CA ASN A 181 8.97 -7.64 -17.99
C ASN A 181 10.22 -7.42 -17.12
N ASP A 182 10.03 -7.00 -15.88
CA ASP A 182 11.11 -6.81 -14.91
C ASP A 182 11.31 -8.06 -14.05
N SER A 183 12.56 -8.39 -13.73
CA SER A 183 12.87 -9.55 -12.89
C SER A 183 12.54 -9.33 -11.40
N PHE A 184 12.35 -8.08 -10.99
CA PHE A 184 12.22 -7.68 -9.59
C PHE A 184 10.85 -7.11 -9.26
N ILE A 185 10.23 -6.39 -10.20
CA ILE A 185 8.89 -5.80 -10.06
C ILE A 185 7.89 -6.68 -10.82
N GLN A 186 6.87 -7.18 -10.12
CA GLN A 186 5.98 -8.22 -10.65
C GLN A 186 4.55 -7.72 -10.91
N ASN A 187 4.11 -6.63 -10.27
CA ASN A 187 2.76 -6.13 -10.47
C ASN A 187 2.55 -5.61 -11.93
N PRO A 188 1.48 -6.03 -12.63
CA PRO A 188 1.29 -5.76 -14.06
C PRO A 188 0.66 -4.39 -14.37
N VAL A 189 0.54 -3.46 -13.41
CA VAL A 189 -0.19 -2.20 -13.60
C VAL A 189 0.34 -1.40 -14.81
N SER A 190 1.66 -1.26 -14.96
CA SER A 190 2.28 -0.61 -16.12
C SER A 190 1.98 -1.33 -17.44
N GLU A 191 1.88 -2.66 -17.42
CA GLU A 191 1.53 -3.44 -18.61
C GLU A 191 0.08 -3.17 -19.02
N THR A 192 -0.85 -3.19 -18.07
CA THR A 192 -2.26 -2.92 -18.32
C THR A 192 -2.48 -1.50 -18.85
N LEU A 193 -1.80 -0.50 -18.27
CA LEU A 193 -1.83 0.89 -18.77
C LEU A 193 -1.30 1.00 -20.20
N TYR A 194 -0.16 0.35 -20.48
CA TYR A 194 0.43 0.31 -21.82
C TYR A 194 -0.55 -0.28 -22.84
N GLN A 195 -1.13 -1.45 -22.55
CA GLN A 195 -2.08 -2.12 -23.45
C GLN A 195 -3.33 -1.27 -23.69
N ARG A 196 -3.85 -0.62 -22.64
CA ARG A 196 -5.01 0.27 -22.76
C ARG A 196 -4.73 1.48 -23.65
N ILE A 197 -3.56 2.10 -23.52
CA ILE A 197 -3.13 3.23 -24.37
C ILE A 197 -2.95 2.76 -25.82
N VAL A 198 -2.27 1.62 -26.04
CA VAL A 198 -2.10 1.04 -27.38
C VAL A 198 -3.45 0.75 -28.04
N ARG A 199 -4.43 0.23 -27.28
CA ARG A 199 -5.80 0.03 -27.76
C ARG A 199 -6.43 1.35 -28.22
N ALA A 200 -6.38 2.39 -27.37
CA ALA A 200 -6.92 3.71 -27.72
C ALA A 200 -6.28 4.27 -28.99
N HIS A 201 -4.95 4.19 -29.08
CA HIS A 201 -4.20 4.70 -30.22
C HIS A 201 -4.58 3.99 -31.52
N ARG A 202 -4.64 2.65 -31.51
CA ARG A 202 -5.03 1.85 -32.69
C ARG A 202 -6.44 2.17 -33.17
N LEU A 203 -7.35 2.46 -32.24
CA LEU A 203 -8.75 2.77 -32.54
C LEU A 203 -8.99 4.27 -32.80
N GLY A 204 -7.97 5.12 -32.67
CA GLY A 204 -8.12 6.58 -32.80
C GLY A 204 -9.01 7.19 -31.70
N GLU A 205 -9.12 6.54 -30.54
CA GLU A 205 -9.94 7.01 -29.42
C GLU A 205 -9.30 8.19 -28.71
N LYS A 206 -10.14 9.14 -28.28
CA LYS A 206 -9.73 10.17 -27.33
C LYS A 206 -9.69 9.58 -25.93
N PHE A 207 -8.50 9.17 -25.50
CA PHE A 207 -8.25 8.58 -24.18
C PHE A 207 -7.18 9.36 -23.41
N ARG A 208 -7.35 9.53 -22.10
CA ARG A 208 -6.43 10.30 -21.24
C ARG A 208 -6.19 9.64 -19.88
N ILE A 209 -4.97 9.71 -19.38
CA ILE A 209 -4.57 9.25 -18.06
C ILE A 209 -3.87 10.38 -17.32
N TYR A 210 -4.32 10.68 -16.12
CA TYR A 210 -3.74 11.69 -15.24
C TYR A 210 -3.27 11.00 -13.97
N ILE A 211 -1.99 11.18 -13.61
CA ILE A 211 -1.41 10.57 -12.40
C ILE A 211 -0.80 11.67 -11.54
N VAL A 212 -1.26 11.79 -10.30
CA VAL A 212 -0.73 12.71 -9.29
C VAL A 212 0.11 11.91 -8.29
N LEU A 213 1.38 12.28 -8.15
CA LEU A 213 2.35 11.65 -7.24
C LEU A 213 2.96 12.70 -6.30
N PRO A 214 3.52 12.31 -5.14
CA PRO A 214 4.35 13.21 -4.38
C PRO A 214 5.57 13.61 -5.23
N LEU A 215 5.95 14.89 -5.20
CA LEU A 215 7.11 15.38 -5.97
C LEU A 215 8.42 14.72 -5.54
N LEU A 216 8.49 14.29 -4.27
CA LEU A 216 9.57 13.49 -3.71
C LEU A 216 8.99 12.43 -2.75
N PRO A 217 9.54 11.19 -2.74
CA PRO A 217 9.21 10.20 -1.71
C PRO A 217 9.44 10.76 -0.31
N GLY A 218 8.49 10.55 0.61
CA GLY A 218 8.53 11.12 1.96
C GLY A 218 9.51 10.38 2.87
N SER A 219 10.70 10.93 3.08
CA SER A 219 11.67 10.45 4.06
C SER A 219 12.76 11.50 4.30
N ASP A 220 13.26 11.54 5.54
CA ASP A 220 14.48 12.26 5.94
C ASP A 220 15.78 11.54 5.52
N ASN A 221 15.68 10.29 5.05
CA ASN A 221 16.82 9.51 4.61
C ASN A 221 17.01 9.58 3.09
N VAL A 222 18.07 10.29 2.67
CA VAL A 222 18.44 10.49 1.26
C VAL A 222 18.55 9.18 0.47
N ASN A 223 19.02 8.08 1.08
CA ASN A 223 19.18 6.81 0.38
C ASN A 223 17.83 6.16 0.06
N ILE A 224 16.86 6.30 0.97
CA ILE A 224 15.48 5.82 0.75
C ILE A 224 14.84 6.64 -0.36
N VAL A 225 14.98 7.97 -0.31
CA VAL A 225 14.47 8.88 -1.35
C VAL A 225 15.05 8.52 -2.72
N GLN A 226 16.37 8.34 -2.81
CA GLN A 226 17.05 7.96 -4.06
C GLN A 226 16.59 6.60 -4.60
N ALA A 227 16.48 5.59 -3.73
CA ALA A 227 16.04 4.25 -4.13
C ALA A 227 14.58 4.27 -4.63
N SER A 228 13.68 4.94 -3.90
CA SER A 228 12.29 5.10 -4.31
C SER A 228 12.17 5.86 -5.64
N LEU A 229 12.90 6.97 -5.80
CA LEU A 229 12.91 7.74 -7.04
C LEU A 229 13.45 6.92 -8.22
N TYR A 230 14.48 6.11 -8.01
CA TYR A 230 15.01 5.21 -9.03
C TYR A 230 13.92 4.27 -9.58
N PHE A 231 13.16 3.62 -8.71
CA PHE A 231 12.10 2.71 -9.15
C PHE A 231 10.88 3.43 -9.77
N ILE A 232 10.52 4.60 -9.25
CA ILE A 232 9.47 5.44 -9.85
C ILE A 232 9.88 5.85 -11.27
N MET A 233 11.10 6.37 -11.44
CA MET A 233 11.57 6.80 -12.76
C MET A 233 11.73 5.62 -13.71
N ARG A 234 12.11 4.43 -13.24
CA ARG A 234 12.12 3.20 -14.05
C ARG A 234 10.75 2.75 -14.52
N SER A 235 9.72 3.00 -13.72
CA SER A 235 8.33 2.73 -14.07
C SER A 235 7.84 3.68 -15.17
N ILE A 236 8.20 4.97 -15.04
CA ILE A 236 7.70 6.02 -15.92
C ILE A 236 8.51 6.14 -17.22
N ALA A 237 9.81 6.46 -17.13
CA ALA A 237 10.57 6.97 -18.28
C ALA A 237 12.03 6.52 -18.41
N LYS A 238 12.58 5.75 -17.46
CA LYS A 238 14.00 5.33 -17.47
C LYS A 238 14.14 3.83 -17.73
N GLY A 239 14.87 3.50 -18.79
CA GLY A 239 15.11 2.11 -19.22
C GLY A 239 14.10 1.63 -20.26
N ASP A 240 14.49 0.60 -21.00
CA ASP A 240 13.76 0.13 -22.19
C ASP A 240 12.37 -0.44 -21.87
N ASN A 241 12.20 -0.94 -20.64
CA ASN A 241 10.93 -1.47 -20.14
C ASN A 241 10.02 -0.42 -19.48
N SER A 242 10.45 0.84 -19.37
CA SER A 242 9.61 1.91 -18.81
C SER A 242 8.41 2.20 -19.70
N LEU A 243 7.30 2.65 -19.10
CA LEU A 243 6.05 2.90 -19.82
C LEU A 243 6.25 3.85 -21.01
N PHE A 244 6.94 4.97 -20.81
CA PHE A 244 7.17 5.95 -21.88
C PHE A 244 8.02 5.37 -23.00
N LYS A 245 9.11 4.68 -22.66
CA LYS A 245 10.01 4.14 -23.68
C LYS A 245 9.33 3.07 -24.52
N ARG A 246 8.45 2.27 -23.91
CA ARG A 246 7.64 1.27 -24.61
C ARG A 246 6.59 1.90 -25.54
N LEU A 247 5.90 2.95 -25.09
CA LEU A 247 4.96 3.71 -25.92
C LEU A 247 5.68 4.36 -27.12
N GLU A 248 6.83 5.01 -26.88
CA GLU A 248 7.64 5.61 -27.94
C GLU A 248 8.11 4.57 -28.97
N THR A 249 8.55 3.40 -28.49
CA THR A 249 8.95 2.28 -29.36
C THR A 249 7.79 1.75 -30.20
N ALA A 250 6.57 1.82 -29.69
CA ALA A 250 5.35 1.52 -30.43
C ALA A 250 4.89 2.64 -31.38
N GLY A 251 5.65 3.74 -31.50
CA GLY A 251 5.29 4.89 -32.33
C GLY A 251 4.25 5.83 -31.70
N ILE A 252 3.98 5.70 -30.40
CA ILE A 252 2.98 6.46 -29.66
C ILE A 252 3.68 7.55 -28.84
N GLN A 253 3.25 8.81 -28.98
CA GLN A 253 3.74 9.89 -28.13
C GLN A 253 3.10 9.79 -26.74
N PRO A 254 3.86 9.53 -25.65
CA PRO A 254 3.26 9.30 -24.32
C PRO A 254 2.39 10.46 -23.84
N ASN A 255 2.86 11.70 -24.07
CA ASN A 255 2.16 12.92 -23.64
C ASN A 255 0.79 13.13 -24.31
N ASP A 256 0.51 12.42 -25.40
CA ASP A 256 -0.82 12.43 -26.00
C ASP A 256 -1.82 11.63 -25.18
N TYR A 257 -1.40 10.73 -24.28
CA TYR A 257 -2.29 9.81 -23.56
C TYR A 257 -2.13 9.84 -22.05
N ILE A 258 -0.93 10.08 -21.52
CA ILE A 258 -0.64 10.00 -20.10
C ILE A 258 0.17 11.20 -19.62
N SER A 259 -0.16 11.73 -18.45
CA SER A 259 0.54 12.86 -17.84
C SER A 259 0.71 12.67 -16.34
N PHE A 260 1.88 13.06 -15.83
CA PHE A 260 2.24 12.98 -14.42
C PHE A 260 2.32 14.38 -13.82
N PHE A 261 1.77 14.54 -12.62
CA PHE A 261 1.68 15.79 -11.89
C PHE A 261 2.15 15.58 -10.44
N GLY A 262 2.47 16.69 -9.78
CA GLY A 262 2.70 16.72 -8.35
C GLY A 262 2.22 18.05 -7.79
N LEU A 263 2.09 18.11 -6.46
CA LEU A 263 1.47 19.23 -5.76
C LEU A 263 2.51 20.02 -4.97
N ARG A 264 2.37 21.35 -4.93
CA ARG A 264 3.25 22.28 -4.23
C ARG A 264 2.46 23.50 -3.77
N GLN A 265 2.84 24.03 -2.61
CA GLN A 265 2.29 25.26 -2.04
C GLN A 265 3.39 26.23 -1.64
N TYR A 266 3.03 27.49 -1.40
CA TYR A 266 3.89 28.51 -0.82
C TYR A 266 3.20 29.23 0.35
N ASP A 267 3.98 29.87 1.20
CA ASP A 267 3.50 30.66 2.34
C ASP A 267 4.58 31.69 2.76
N ILE A 268 4.31 32.47 3.81
CA ILE A 268 5.25 33.41 4.43
C ILE A 268 5.58 32.94 5.84
N LEU A 269 6.82 32.49 6.06
CA LEU A 269 7.34 32.10 7.37
C LEU A 269 8.28 33.19 7.89
N MET A 270 7.95 33.78 9.04
CA MET A 270 8.77 34.83 9.68
C MET A 270 9.13 36.00 8.73
N GLY A 271 8.22 36.37 7.84
CA GLY A 271 8.42 37.44 6.85
C GLY A 271 9.16 37.02 5.58
N VAL A 272 9.53 35.75 5.43
CA VAL A 272 10.24 35.19 4.27
C VAL A 272 9.32 34.28 3.48
N LEU A 273 9.34 34.41 2.14
CA LEU A 273 8.63 33.49 1.25
C LEU A 273 9.25 32.09 1.33
N VAL A 274 8.42 31.10 1.62
CA VAL A 274 8.79 29.68 1.67
C VAL A 274 7.89 28.85 0.75
N THR A 275 8.36 27.69 0.32
CA THR A 275 7.57 26.74 -0.46
C THR A 275 7.85 25.32 0.00
N GLU A 276 6.82 24.48 -0.05
CA GLU A 276 6.93 23.06 0.26
C GLU A 276 6.08 22.23 -0.70
N THR A 277 6.46 20.97 -0.93
CA THR A 277 5.62 20.00 -1.63
C THR A 277 4.37 19.71 -0.79
N ILE A 278 3.24 19.45 -1.44
CA ILE A 278 2.10 18.82 -0.77
C ILE A 278 2.30 17.32 -0.93
N PHE A 279 2.37 16.60 0.19
CA PHE A 279 2.63 15.17 0.20
C PHE A 279 1.36 14.40 -0.17
N VAL A 280 1.33 13.90 -1.40
CA VAL A 280 0.26 13.04 -1.93
C VAL A 280 0.39 11.66 -1.29
N HIS A 281 -0.44 11.41 -0.29
CA HIS A 281 -0.58 10.12 0.37
C HIS A 281 -1.85 9.38 -0.06
N SER A 282 -2.68 9.96 -0.92
CA SER A 282 -3.84 9.29 -1.52
C SER A 282 -3.48 7.92 -2.12
N LYS A 283 -4.46 7.01 -2.17
CA LYS A 283 -4.43 5.79 -3.00
C LYS A 283 -5.79 5.61 -3.67
N LEU A 284 -6.03 6.46 -4.66
CA LEU A 284 -7.30 6.61 -5.36
C LEU A 284 -7.09 6.38 -6.87
N MET A 285 -8.03 5.70 -7.51
CA MET A 285 -8.17 5.69 -8.96
C MET A 285 -9.64 5.88 -9.33
N ILE A 286 -9.91 6.83 -10.22
CA ILE A 286 -11.23 7.12 -10.81
C ILE A 286 -11.18 6.75 -12.30
N VAL A 287 -12.21 6.07 -12.79
CA VAL A 287 -12.34 5.65 -14.19
C VAL A 287 -13.66 6.15 -14.76
N ASP A 288 -13.56 6.90 -15.85
CA ASP A 288 -14.69 7.38 -16.67
C ASP A 288 -15.82 8.11 -15.91
N ASP A 289 -15.50 8.77 -14.79
CA ASP A 289 -16.48 9.40 -13.87
C ASP A 289 -17.58 8.44 -13.36
N ARG A 290 -17.32 7.13 -13.38
CA ARG A 290 -18.32 6.09 -13.08
C ARG A 290 -17.88 5.10 -12.02
N MET A 291 -16.58 4.83 -11.95
CA MET A 291 -16.01 3.87 -11.01
C MET A 291 -14.85 4.48 -10.26
N ALA A 292 -14.70 4.11 -9.00
CA ALA A 292 -13.55 4.47 -8.20
C ALA A 292 -13.07 3.28 -7.37
N ILE A 293 -11.76 3.19 -7.16
CA ILE A 293 -11.14 2.36 -6.13
C ILE A 293 -10.35 3.27 -5.20
N CYS A 294 -10.63 3.19 -3.91
CA CYS A 294 -9.99 3.98 -2.87
C CYS A 294 -9.64 3.08 -1.69
N GLY A 295 -8.46 3.23 -1.11
CA GLY A 295 -8.03 2.42 0.02
C GLY A 295 -6.61 2.73 0.46
N SER A 296 -5.90 1.71 0.95
CA SER A 296 -4.55 1.87 1.51
C SER A 296 -3.43 1.35 0.59
N ALA A 297 -3.76 0.81 -0.58
CA ALA A 297 -2.82 0.09 -1.42
C ALA A 297 -2.07 1.02 -2.38
N ASN A 298 -0.76 1.13 -2.18
CA ASN A 298 0.11 1.83 -3.09
C ASN A 298 0.29 1.05 -4.41
N ILE A 299 0.59 1.72 -5.53
CA ILE A 299 0.98 1.04 -6.76
C ILE A 299 2.43 0.59 -6.63
N ASN A 300 2.62 -0.53 -5.94
CA ASN A 300 3.89 -1.24 -5.80
C ASN A 300 3.63 -2.71 -5.43
N ASP A 301 4.66 -3.55 -5.59
CA ASP A 301 4.57 -4.96 -5.23
C ASP A 301 4.24 -5.18 -3.75
N ARG A 302 4.62 -4.29 -2.83
CA ARG A 302 4.36 -4.49 -1.39
C ARG A 302 2.87 -4.43 -1.04
N SER A 303 2.13 -3.56 -1.71
CA SER A 303 0.70 -3.34 -1.47
C SER A 303 -0.17 -4.19 -2.39
N LEU A 304 0.26 -4.40 -3.64
CA LEU A 304 -0.48 -5.16 -4.64
C LEU A 304 -0.18 -6.66 -4.62
N LEU A 305 0.97 -7.05 -4.08
CA LEU A 305 1.39 -8.43 -3.86
C LEU A 305 1.79 -8.60 -2.39
N GLU A 306 1.69 -9.81 -1.85
CA GLU A 306 2.03 -10.03 -0.46
C GLU A 306 3.55 -10.26 -0.30
N VAL A 307 4.24 -9.41 0.48
CA VAL A 307 5.71 -9.45 0.64
C VAL A 307 6.23 -10.79 1.16
N ALA A 308 5.49 -11.45 2.08
CA ALA A 308 5.87 -12.77 2.57
C ALA A 308 5.81 -13.81 1.45
N HIS A 309 4.77 -13.77 0.62
CA HIS A 309 4.64 -14.63 -0.53
C HIS A 309 5.78 -14.39 -1.53
N LYS A 310 6.10 -13.13 -1.82
CA LYS A 310 7.23 -12.77 -2.67
C LYS A 310 8.56 -13.29 -2.11
N ASN A 311 8.82 -13.10 -0.81
CA ASN A 311 10.02 -13.62 -0.17
C ASN A 311 10.07 -15.16 -0.22
N THR A 312 8.94 -15.84 0.06
CA THR A 312 8.83 -17.31 -0.03
C THR A 312 9.17 -17.80 -1.42
N LEU A 313 8.58 -17.22 -2.48
CA LEU A 313 8.90 -17.59 -3.86
C LEU A 313 10.39 -17.39 -4.17
N ILE A 314 10.98 -16.29 -3.74
CA ILE A 314 12.43 -16.05 -3.92
C ILE A 314 13.25 -17.13 -3.22
N TYR A 315 12.92 -17.49 -1.97
CA TYR A 315 13.63 -18.55 -1.23
C TYR A 315 13.42 -19.93 -1.86
N GLU A 316 12.21 -20.27 -2.28
CA GLU A 316 11.86 -21.54 -2.92
C GLU A 316 12.57 -21.70 -4.26
N GLU A 317 12.51 -20.71 -5.14
CA GLU A 317 13.19 -20.76 -6.44
C GLU A 317 14.72 -20.75 -6.28
N THR A 318 15.24 -19.94 -5.36
CA THR A 318 16.70 -19.75 -5.24
C THR A 318 17.36 -20.94 -4.58
N PHE A 319 16.76 -21.47 -3.51
CA PHE A 319 17.39 -22.49 -2.66
C PHE A 319 16.65 -23.83 -2.65
N GLY A 320 15.43 -23.92 -3.16
CA GLY A 320 14.60 -25.12 -3.02
C GLY A 320 14.33 -25.44 -1.54
N VAL A 321 14.02 -24.41 -0.74
CA VAL A 321 13.88 -24.56 0.72
C VAL A 321 12.74 -25.50 1.12
N LEU A 322 12.94 -26.18 2.24
CA LEU A 322 11.90 -26.87 3.00
C LEU A 322 11.82 -26.22 4.39
N PRO A 323 10.63 -26.19 5.04
CA PRO A 323 9.35 -26.68 4.55
C PRO A 323 8.75 -25.78 3.44
N THR A 324 7.88 -26.33 2.59
CA THR A 324 7.22 -25.63 1.47
C THR A 324 5.81 -26.19 1.23
N ASN A 325 4.89 -25.35 0.79
CA ASN A 325 3.55 -25.79 0.37
C ASN A 325 3.57 -26.61 -0.94
N CYS A 326 4.69 -26.64 -1.67
CA CYS A 326 4.87 -27.46 -2.87
C CYS A 326 5.08 -28.95 -2.57
N VAL A 327 5.31 -29.33 -1.30
CA VAL A 327 5.61 -30.70 -0.87
C VAL A 327 4.58 -31.12 0.18
N ARG A 328 3.57 -31.86 -0.26
CA ARG A 328 2.46 -32.35 0.57
C ARG A 328 2.64 -33.79 1.05
N ARG A 329 3.62 -34.52 0.49
CA ARG A 329 3.98 -35.90 0.82
C ARG A 329 5.49 -36.12 0.85
N PHE A 330 5.96 -37.17 1.55
CA PHE A 330 7.38 -37.51 1.62
C PHE A 330 7.97 -37.90 0.25
N ASP A 331 7.19 -38.55 -0.62
CA ASP A 331 7.65 -38.93 -1.97
C ASP A 331 7.90 -37.72 -2.87
N GLN A 332 7.11 -36.64 -2.69
CA GLN A 332 7.29 -35.37 -3.37
C GLN A 332 8.54 -34.64 -2.88
N MET A 333 8.90 -34.83 -1.60
CA MET A 333 10.06 -34.19 -0.99
C MET A 333 11.35 -34.54 -1.73
N TYR A 334 11.58 -35.82 -2.05
CA TYR A 334 12.76 -36.27 -2.77
C TYR A 334 12.87 -35.63 -4.16
N ASN A 335 11.77 -35.65 -4.92
CA ASN A 335 11.72 -35.01 -6.24
C ASN A 335 11.93 -33.49 -6.17
N TYR A 336 11.46 -32.85 -5.10
CA TYR A 336 11.62 -31.42 -4.89
C TYR A 336 13.06 -31.07 -4.50
N THR A 337 13.68 -31.85 -3.60
CA THR A 337 15.07 -31.65 -3.17
C THR A 337 16.08 -32.01 -4.26
N ASP A 338 15.75 -32.88 -5.21
CA ASP A 338 16.67 -33.27 -6.29
C ASP A 338 16.64 -32.33 -7.50
N LYS A 339 15.63 -31.44 -7.59
CA LYS A 339 15.60 -30.42 -8.65
C LYS A 339 16.83 -29.51 -8.58
N PRO A 340 17.43 -29.14 -9.72
CA PRO A 340 18.47 -28.12 -9.76
C PRO A 340 17.92 -26.79 -9.22
N LYS A 341 18.66 -26.14 -8.32
CA LYS A 341 18.27 -24.86 -7.72
C LYS A 341 19.05 -23.74 -8.36
N VAL A 342 18.47 -22.54 -8.42
CA VAL A 342 19.12 -21.40 -9.06
C VAL A 342 20.47 -21.08 -8.40
N LYS A 343 20.61 -21.23 -7.08
CA LYS A 343 21.92 -21.07 -6.40
C LYS A 343 23.02 -21.99 -6.93
N ASP A 344 22.66 -23.17 -7.45
CA ASP A 344 23.59 -24.19 -7.91
C ASP A 344 23.84 -24.08 -9.42
N THR A 345 22.82 -23.71 -10.20
CA THR A 345 22.91 -23.61 -11.66
C THR A 345 23.34 -22.24 -12.16
N ASP A 346 22.96 -21.16 -11.46
CA ASP A 346 23.31 -19.77 -11.79
C ASP A 346 23.48 -18.92 -10.51
N PRO A 347 24.65 -18.99 -9.86
CA PRO A 347 24.92 -18.26 -8.62
C PRO A 347 24.82 -16.73 -8.75
N HIS A 348 25.03 -16.18 -9.96
CA HIS A 348 24.92 -14.74 -10.20
C HIS A 348 23.44 -14.33 -10.21
N GLN A 349 22.60 -15.05 -10.96
CA GLN A 349 21.15 -14.85 -10.93
C GLN A 349 20.57 -15.06 -9.53
N ALA A 350 21.08 -16.04 -8.77
CA ALA A 350 20.70 -16.24 -7.38
C ALA A 350 20.99 -14.99 -6.53
N HIS A 351 22.19 -14.42 -6.60
CA HIS A 351 22.52 -13.20 -5.87
C HIS A 351 21.64 -12.01 -6.27
N GLU A 352 21.34 -11.86 -7.56
CA GLU A 352 20.41 -10.82 -8.03
C GLU A 352 19.00 -11.03 -7.49
N LYS A 353 18.48 -12.26 -7.47
CA LYS A 353 17.18 -12.59 -6.88
C LYS A 353 17.13 -12.28 -5.38
N LEU A 354 18.18 -12.60 -4.62
CA LEU A 354 18.22 -12.41 -3.17
C LEU A 354 18.21 -10.94 -2.73
N LYS A 355 18.70 -10.02 -3.57
CA LYS A 355 18.61 -8.57 -3.30
C LYS A 355 17.17 -8.07 -3.18
N ASN A 356 16.18 -8.83 -3.65
CA ASN A 356 14.77 -8.46 -3.64
C ASN A 356 14.01 -8.97 -2.42
N ILE A 357 14.67 -9.70 -1.53
CA ILE A 357 14.10 -10.08 -0.25
C ILE A 357 13.93 -8.82 0.59
N GLN A 358 12.71 -8.58 1.03
CA GLN A 358 12.36 -7.43 1.86
C GLN A 358 12.02 -7.91 3.28
N GLY A 359 12.93 -7.64 4.22
CA GLY A 359 12.81 -8.13 5.60
C GLY A 359 13.07 -9.64 5.72
N LEU A 360 12.57 -10.26 6.79
CA LEU A 360 12.80 -11.69 7.10
C LEU A 360 11.54 -12.55 7.03
N VAL A 361 10.39 -11.95 6.72
CA VAL A 361 9.09 -12.63 6.79
C VAL A 361 8.88 -13.45 5.52
N VAL A 362 8.48 -14.72 5.69
CA VAL A 362 8.09 -15.67 4.65
C VAL A 362 6.76 -16.30 5.03
N ASP A 363 6.00 -16.80 4.05
CA ASP A 363 4.82 -17.63 4.29
C ASP A 363 5.17 -18.86 5.14
N TYR A 364 4.35 -19.14 6.14
CA TYR A 364 4.44 -20.40 6.89
C TYR A 364 3.77 -21.52 6.06
N PRO A 365 4.48 -22.62 5.75
CA PRO A 365 3.97 -23.64 4.83
C PRO A 365 3.02 -24.62 5.51
N ILE A 366 1.76 -24.20 5.68
CA ILE A 366 0.69 -24.97 6.36
C ILE A 366 0.29 -26.27 5.65
N TYR A 367 0.67 -26.47 4.39
CA TYR A 367 0.40 -27.71 3.64
C TYR A 367 1.60 -28.63 3.53
N PHE A 368 2.71 -28.28 4.18
CA PHE A 368 3.89 -29.13 4.15
C PHE A 368 3.59 -30.48 4.82
N LEU A 369 3.70 -31.56 4.03
CA LEU A 369 3.43 -32.94 4.45
C LEU A 369 2.01 -33.16 5.01
N ASP A 370 1.02 -32.36 4.62
CA ASP A 370 -0.35 -32.44 5.16
C ASP A 370 -1.15 -33.67 4.70
N GLU A 371 -0.61 -34.42 3.74
CA GLU A 371 -1.14 -35.72 3.33
C GLU A 371 -0.43 -36.90 4.05
N GLU A 372 0.54 -36.62 4.94
CA GLU A 372 1.24 -37.63 5.76
C GLU A 372 0.65 -37.75 7.16
N ASN A 373 0.84 -38.91 7.79
CA ASN A 373 0.51 -39.07 9.20
C ASN A 373 1.62 -38.47 10.07
N TYR A 374 1.33 -37.33 10.71
CA TYR A 374 2.26 -36.67 11.62
C TYR A 374 2.54 -37.45 12.92
N LEU A 375 1.81 -38.52 13.20
CA LEU A 375 2.03 -39.33 14.39
C LEU A 375 3.29 -40.21 14.25
N PRO A 376 4.21 -40.17 15.23
CA PRO A 376 5.35 -41.08 15.24
C PRO A 376 4.86 -42.53 15.34
N SER A 377 5.55 -43.43 14.64
CA SER A 377 5.25 -44.86 14.70
C SER A 377 5.32 -45.34 16.15
N LEU A 378 4.34 -46.15 16.58
CA LEU A 378 4.31 -46.82 17.90
C LEU A 378 5.56 -47.70 18.18
N ARG A 379 6.41 -47.90 17.17
CA ARG A 379 7.68 -48.63 17.26
C ARG A 379 8.88 -47.74 17.57
N THR A 380 8.73 -46.42 17.59
CA THR A 380 9.80 -45.47 17.97
C THR A 380 9.62 -45.00 19.40
N ARG A 381 10.70 -44.49 20.01
CA ARG A 381 10.69 -44.03 21.40
C ARG A 381 9.66 -42.91 21.61
N GLU A 382 9.48 -42.08 20.60
CA GLU A 382 8.55 -40.95 20.54
C GLU A 382 7.09 -41.44 20.43
N GLY A 383 6.83 -42.49 19.64
CA GLY A 383 5.49 -43.09 19.51
C GLY A 383 5.07 -43.98 20.67
N ILE A 384 6.00 -44.41 21.54
CA ILE A 384 5.69 -45.10 22.81
C ILE A 384 5.31 -44.07 23.91
N SER A 385 5.68 -42.80 23.71
CA SER A 385 5.46 -41.71 24.69
C SER A 385 4.15 -40.95 24.44
N TYR A 386 3.49 -41.19 23.30
CA TYR A 386 2.13 -40.75 22.95
C TYR A 386 1.18 -41.93 23.09
#